data_AF-A0A2N1QBH0-F1
#
_entry.id   AF-A0A2N1QBH0-F1
#
_cell.length_a   1.000
_cell.length_b   1.000
_cell.length_c   1.000
_cell.angle_alpha   90.00
_cell.angle_beta   90.00
_cell.angle_gamma   90.00
#
_symmetry.space_group_name_H-M   'P 1'
#
loop_
_entity.id
_entity.type
_entity.pdbx_description
1 polymer ?
#
loop_
_entity_poly.entity_id
_entity_poly.type
_entity_poly.pdbx_seq_one_letter_code
_entity_poly.pdbx_strand_id
1 'polypeptide(L)'
;MNIKADKMRYQTNSSAYSLILLGLALSVAALFAIITPSTIIPDFSTAIEILINIVLMLVTFLAAERCKFYERKWAIIVNVIAAVHILRIFYAPTRLLAKGQITFFHFVFIAVLLIASALFLIAGGMITIKKSQVLHNHLKEMGE
;
A
#
# COMPACT_ATOMS: atom_id res chain seq x y z
N MET A 1 14.03 13.09 -30.22
CA MET A 1 12.77 13.30 -29.46
C MET A 1 12.25 11.95 -28.99
N ASN A 2 12.18 11.71 -27.68
CA ASN A 2 11.71 10.43 -27.15
C ASN A 2 10.18 10.37 -27.16
N ILE A 3 9.60 9.86 -28.25
CA ILE A 3 8.13 9.76 -28.46
C ILE A 3 7.43 9.04 -27.30
N LYS A 4 8.10 8.07 -26.64
CA LYS A 4 7.51 7.37 -25.49
C LYS A 4 7.43 8.26 -24.26
N ALA A 5 8.44 9.08 -24.00
CA ALA A 5 8.44 10.02 -22.88
C ALA A 5 7.42 11.15 -23.09
N ASP A 6 7.28 11.63 -24.32
CA ASP A 6 6.28 12.67 -24.65
C ASP A 6 4.84 12.17 -24.47
N LYS A 7 4.56 10.91 -24.86
CA LYS A 7 3.26 10.26 -24.59
C LYS A 7 2.89 10.21 -23.11
N MET A 8 3.87 10.18 -22.20
CA MET A 8 3.60 10.12 -20.75
C MET A 8 3.00 11.42 -20.20
N ARG A 9 3.06 12.54 -20.95
CA ARG A 9 2.35 13.78 -20.56
C ARG A 9 0.83 13.62 -20.65
N TYR A 10 0.35 12.78 -21.56
CA TYR A 10 -1.07 12.59 -21.86
C TYR A 10 -1.62 11.25 -21.34
N GLN A 11 -0.74 10.34 -20.94
CA GLN A 11 -1.11 9.02 -20.44
C GLN A 11 -0.90 8.94 -18.93
N THR A 12 -1.84 8.31 -18.24
CA THR A 12 -1.72 8.06 -16.80
C THR A 12 -0.87 6.84 -16.50
N ASN A 13 -0.27 6.80 -15.31
CA ASN A 13 0.46 5.65 -14.81
C ASN A 13 -0.46 4.52 -14.31
N SER A 14 -1.26 3.93 -15.21
CA SER A 14 -2.25 2.90 -14.88
C SER A 14 -1.63 1.69 -14.17
N SER A 15 -0.42 1.28 -14.57
CA SER A 15 0.26 0.14 -13.94
C SER A 15 0.56 0.36 -12.46
N ALA A 16 1.11 1.53 -12.09
CA ALA A 16 1.42 1.81 -10.69
C ALA A 16 0.14 2.00 -9.87
N TYR A 17 -0.84 2.72 -10.44
CA TYR A 17 -2.14 2.93 -9.83
C TYR A 17 -2.83 1.61 -9.48
N SER A 18 -2.92 0.68 -10.43
CA SER A 18 -3.55 -0.63 -10.21
C SER A 18 -2.82 -1.47 -9.17
N LEU A 19 -1.49 -1.45 -9.15
CA LEU A 19 -0.70 -2.17 -8.13
C LEU A 19 -0.94 -1.59 -6.73
N ILE A 20 -0.99 -0.26 -6.59
CA ILE A 20 -1.26 0.37 -5.30
C ILE A 20 -2.68 0.04 -4.82
N LEU A 21 -3.68 0.08 -5.72
CA LEU A 21 -5.04 -0.33 -5.39
C LEU A 21 -5.16 -1.81 -5.02
N LEU A 22 -4.41 -2.70 -5.68
CA LEU A 22 -4.38 -4.11 -5.31
C LEU A 22 -3.76 -4.30 -3.93
N GLY A 23 -2.67 -3.59 -3.64
CA GLY A 23 -2.07 -3.56 -2.31
C GLY A 23 -3.05 -3.06 -1.24
N LEU A 24 -3.82 -2.01 -1.55
CA LEU A 24 -4.89 -1.49 -0.70
C LEU A 24 -5.97 -2.55 -0.43
N ALA A 25 -6.48 -3.20 -1.48
CA ALA A 25 -7.50 -4.23 -1.35
C ALA A 25 -7.05 -5.39 -0.45
N LEU A 26 -5.79 -5.83 -0.59
CA LEU A 26 -5.21 -6.87 0.27
C LEU A 26 -5.05 -6.40 1.72
N SER A 27 -4.73 -5.12 1.96
CA SER A 27 -4.66 -4.58 3.32
C SER A 27 -6.03 -4.53 4.00
N VAL A 28 -7.09 -4.26 3.23
CA VAL A 28 -8.47 -4.29 3.71
C VAL A 28 -8.89 -5.73 4.00
N ALA A 29 -8.55 -6.68 3.13
CA ALA A 29 -8.78 -8.11 3.39
C ALA A 29 -8.05 -8.59 4.65
N ALA A 30 -6.82 -8.12 4.88
CA ALA A 30 -6.07 -8.42 6.11
C ALA A 30 -6.76 -7.87 7.36
N LEU A 31 -7.32 -6.65 7.31
CA LEU A 31 -8.12 -6.11 8.42
C LEU A 31 -9.33 -7.01 8.71
N PHE A 32 -10.10 -7.40 7.69
CA PHE A 32 -11.26 -8.26 7.92
C PHE A 32 -10.85 -9.61 8.50
N ALA A 33 -9.75 -10.20 8.04
CA ALA A 33 -9.18 -11.42 8.63
C ALA A 33 -8.76 -11.24 10.11
N ILE A 34 -8.38 -10.02 10.52
CA ILE A 34 -8.04 -9.65 11.89
C ILE A 34 -9.27 -9.41 12.77
N ILE A 35 -10.43 -8.99 12.25
CA ILE A 35 -11.57 -8.58 13.10
C ILE A 35 -12.80 -9.49 13.02
N THR A 36 -12.90 -10.32 12.00
CA THR A 36 -14.09 -11.16 11.74
C THR A 36 -14.16 -12.44 12.60
N PRO A 37 -13.04 -13.11 12.95
CA PRO A 37 -13.14 -14.34 13.74
C PRO A 37 -13.87 -14.15 15.07
N SER A 38 -14.82 -15.03 15.39
CA SER A 38 -15.68 -14.95 16.59
C SER A 38 -14.92 -15.13 17.92
N THR A 39 -13.71 -15.66 17.86
CA THR A 39 -12.78 -15.81 18.98
C THR A 39 -12.15 -14.50 19.43
N ILE A 40 -12.32 -13.43 18.64
CA ILE A 40 -11.73 -12.13 18.92
C ILE A 40 -12.68 -11.34 19.80
N ILE A 41 -12.20 -11.01 20.98
CA ILE A 41 -12.93 -10.19 21.95
C ILE A 41 -12.66 -8.73 21.60
N PRO A 42 -13.68 -7.92 21.24
CA PRO A 42 -13.48 -6.51 20.94
C PRO A 42 -12.94 -5.79 22.17
N ASP A 43 -11.75 -5.20 22.04
CA ASP A 43 -11.14 -4.34 23.04
C ASP A 43 -10.83 -2.96 22.44
N PHE A 44 -10.42 -2.02 23.30
CA PHE A 44 -10.03 -0.68 22.85
C PHE A 44 -8.88 -0.72 21.83
N SER A 45 -8.03 -1.74 21.90
CA SER A 45 -6.92 -1.89 20.96
C SER A 45 -7.37 -2.34 19.57
N THR A 46 -8.41 -3.18 19.48
CA THR A 46 -9.08 -3.51 18.22
C THR A 46 -9.73 -2.27 17.60
N ALA A 47 -10.34 -1.39 18.41
CA ALA A 47 -10.89 -0.13 17.92
C ALA A 47 -9.81 0.81 17.34
N ILE A 48 -8.67 0.94 18.02
CA ILE A 48 -7.51 1.70 17.51
C ILE A 48 -7.00 1.09 16.20
N GLU A 49 -6.90 -0.23 16.11
CA GLU A 49 -6.42 -0.92 14.90
C GLU A 49 -7.32 -0.64 13.69
N ILE A 50 -8.64 -0.66 13.89
CA ILE A 50 -9.62 -0.31 12.85
C ILE A 50 -9.42 1.15 12.43
N LEU A 51 -9.30 2.08 13.38
CA LEU A 51 -9.11 3.50 13.09
C LEU A 51 -7.82 3.75 12.28
N ILE A 52 -6.70 3.17 12.71
CA ILE A 52 -5.42 3.26 11.99
C ILE A 52 -5.59 2.72 10.57
N ASN A 53 -6.29 1.60 10.40
CA ASN A 53 -6.49 1.01 9.07
C ASN A 53 -7.34 1.89 8.15
N ILE A 54 -8.37 2.56 8.68
CA ILE A 54 -9.17 3.53 7.91
C ILE A 54 -8.30 4.69 7.44
N VAL A 55 -7.48 5.26 8.33
CA VAL A 55 -6.56 6.35 7.97
C VAL A 55 -5.56 5.89 6.92
N LEU A 56 -4.92 4.72 7.11
CA LEU A 56 -4.01 4.15 6.13
C LEU A 56 -4.70 3.94 4.79
N MET A 57 -5.92 3.39 4.78
CA MET A 57 -6.68 3.15 3.56
C MET A 57 -6.94 4.44 2.78
N LEU A 58 -7.37 5.51 3.47
CA LEU A 58 -7.60 6.81 2.85
C LEU A 58 -6.32 7.41 2.28
N VAL A 59 -5.21 7.36 3.03
CA VAL A 59 -3.93 7.89 2.57
C VAL A 59 -3.37 7.06 1.41
N THR A 60 -3.48 5.73 1.44
CA THR A 60 -3.07 4.86 0.33
C THR A 60 -3.88 5.13 -0.93
N PHE A 61 -5.20 5.31 -0.79
CA PHE A 61 -6.06 5.67 -1.92
C PHE A 61 -5.68 7.02 -2.52
N LEU A 62 -5.49 8.05 -1.68
CA LEU A 62 -5.01 9.36 -2.12
C LEU A 62 -3.64 9.27 -2.80
N ALA A 63 -2.73 8.47 -2.24
CA ALA A 63 -1.42 8.25 -2.80
C ALA A 63 -1.48 7.51 -4.15
N ALA A 64 -2.43 6.60 -4.35
CA ALA A 64 -2.69 5.94 -5.63
C ALA A 64 -3.09 6.97 -6.69
N GLU A 65 -4.06 7.84 -6.39
CA GLU A 65 -4.51 8.91 -7.28
C GLU A 65 -3.36 9.86 -7.66
N ARG A 66 -2.48 10.18 -6.72
CA ARG A 66 -1.32 11.05 -7.00
C ARG A 66 -0.23 10.34 -7.81
N CYS A 67 0.02 9.06 -7.53
CA CYS A 67 0.98 8.25 -8.31
C CYS A 67 0.55 8.02 -9.76
N LYS A 68 -0.75 8.08 -10.04
CA LYS A 68 -1.32 8.06 -11.39
C LYS A 68 -0.77 9.20 -12.28
N PHE A 69 -0.43 10.35 -11.68
CA PHE A 69 0.15 11.52 -12.34
C PHE A 69 1.67 11.64 -12.16
N TYR A 70 2.35 10.53 -11.87
CA TYR A 70 3.82 10.48 -11.74
C TYR A 70 4.40 11.35 -10.60
N GLU A 71 3.60 11.66 -9.56
CA GLU A 71 4.08 12.46 -8.43
C GLU A 71 5.06 11.66 -7.55
N ARG A 72 6.36 12.02 -7.60
CA ARG A 72 7.44 11.32 -6.87
C ARG A 72 7.28 11.38 -5.34
N LYS A 73 6.80 12.49 -4.79
CA LYS A 73 6.61 12.66 -3.33
C LYS A 73 5.64 11.61 -2.78
N TRP A 74 4.54 11.37 -3.48
CA TRP A 74 3.55 10.37 -3.08
C TRP A 74 4.04 8.94 -3.25
N ALA A 75 4.90 8.68 -4.25
CA ALA A 75 5.54 7.37 -4.37
C ALA A 75 6.42 7.03 -3.16
N ILE A 76 7.09 8.01 -2.56
CA ILE A 76 7.84 7.83 -1.30
C ILE A 76 6.87 7.53 -0.14
N ILE A 77 5.76 8.26 -0.05
CA ILE A 77 4.71 8.01 0.96
C ILE A 77 4.16 6.58 0.84
N VAL A 78 3.90 6.09 -0.37
CA VAL A 78 3.46 4.70 -0.61
C VAL A 78 4.47 3.69 -0.05
N ASN A 79 5.77 3.92 -0.25
CA ASN A 79 6.82 3.04 0.28
C ASN A 79 6.88 3.08 1.82
N VAL A 80 6.63 4.24 2.43
CA VAL A 80 6.51 4.35 3.90
C VAL A 80 5.31 3.56 4.40
N ILE A 81 4.16 3.64 3.73
CA ILE A 81 2.97 2.84 4.09
C ILE A 81 3.26 1.34 3.96
N ALA A 82 4.00 0.92 2.94
CA ALA A 82 4.41 -0.47 2.80
C ALA A 82 5.26 -0.94 4.00
N ALA A 83 6.17 -0.09 4.50
CA ALA A 83 6.92 -0.39 5.72
C ALA A 83 6.01 -0.53 6.95
N VAL A 84 4.97 0.30 7.07
CA VAL A 84 3.95 0.17 8.12
C VAL A 84 3.23 -1.18 8.03
N HIS A 85 2.89 -1.66 6.83
CA HIS A 85 2.28 -2.99 6.66
C HIS A 85 3.19 -4.12 7.12
N ILE A 86 4.50 -4.02 6.87
CA ILE A 86 5.49 -4.99 7.36
C ILE A 86 5.57 -4.95 8.89
N LEU A 87 5.65 -3.76 9.48
CA LEU A 87 5.69 -3.59 10.95
C LEU A 87 4.42 -4.13 11.61
N ARG A 88 3.25 -3.97 10.98
CA ARG A 88 1.97 -4.48 11.51
C ARG A 88 1.94 -5.99 11.67
N ILE A 89 2.70 -6.76 10.87
CA ILE A 89 2.81 -8.21 11.01
C ILE A 89 3.33 -8.58 12.41
N PHE A 90 4.26 -7.79 12.95
CA PHE A 90 4.85 -8.07 14.26
C PHE A 90 3.96 -7.63 15.43
N TYR A 91 2.99 -6.75 15.20
CA TYR A 91 2.13 -6.20 16.26
C TYR A 91 0.76 -6.89 16.32
N ALA A 92 -0.08 -6.73 15.29
CA ALA A 92 -1.49 -7.11 15.36
C ALA A 92 -1.71 -8.63 15.42
N PRO A 93 -1.25 -9.43 14.43
CA PRO A 93 -1.49 -10.87 14.45
C PRO A 93 -0.65 -11.57 15.53
N THR A 94 0.56 -11.09 15.85
CA THR A 94 1.36 -11.63 16.98
C THR A 94 0.65 -11.47 18.31
N ARG A 95 0.04 -10.30 18.57
CA ARG A 95 -0.72 -10.05 19.80
C ARG A 95 -1.93 -10.97 19.91
N LEU A 96 -2.68 -11.14 18.82
CA LEU A 96 -3.86 -12.01 18.80
C LEU A 96 -3.47 -13.49 18.99
N LEU A 97 -2.35 -13.93 18.42
CA LEU A 97 -1.82 -15.27 18.61
C LEU A 97 -1.40 -15.51 20.06
N ALA A 98 -0.71 -14.55 20.67
CA ALA A 98 -0.30 -14.62 22.08
C ALA A 98 -1.49 -14.65 23.06
N LYS A 99 -2.60 -13.99 22.71
CA LYS A 99 -3.87 -14.06 23.46
C LYS A 99 -4.68 -15.34 23.20
N GLY A 100 -4.23 -16.22 22.30
CA GLY A 100 -4.98 -17.42 21.91
C GLY A 100 -6.28 -17.12 21.14
N GLN A 101 -6.43 -15.90 20.61
CA GLN A 101 -7.64 -15.46 19.90
C GLN A 101 -7.63 -15.85 18.42
N ILE A 102 -6.48 -16.24 17.87
CA ILE A 102 -6.35 -16.75 16.50
C ILE A 102 -5.49 -18.01 16.49
N THR A 103 -5.73 -18.90 15.53
CA THR A 103 -4.87 -20.07 15.31
C THR A 103 -3.62 -19.70 14.51
N PHE A 104 -2.61 -20.57 14.53
CA PHE A 104 -1.39 -20.37 13.73
C PHE A 104 -1.69 -20.22 12.23
N PHE A 105 -2.65 -20.98 11.70
CA PHE A 105 -3.07 -20.86 10.29
C PHE A 105 -3.66 -19.48 9.96
N HIS A 106 -4.46 -18.90 10.87
CA HIS A 106 -4.98 -17.54 10.70
C HIS A 106 -3.86 -16.50 10.75
N PHE A 107 -2.89 -16.67 11.64
CA PHE A 107 -1.70 -15.82 11.71
C PHE A 107 -0.95 -15.80 10.37
N VAL A 108 -0.65 -16.98 9.81
CA VAL A 108 0.06 -17.10 8.53
C VAL A 108 -0.74 -16.47 7.40
N PHE A 109 -2.07 -16.68 7.36
CA PHE A 109 -2.94 -16.08 6.35
C PHE A 109 -2.90 -14.54 6.38
N ILE A 110 -3.04 -13.94 7.58
CA ILE A 110 -2.96 -12.48 7.76
C ILE A 110 -1.57 -11.97 7.35
N ALA A 111 -0.51 -12.66 7.77
CA ALA A 111 0.87 -12.28 7.45
C ALA A 111 1.11 -12.28 5.92
N VAL A 112 0.64 -13.31 5.21
CA VAL A 112 0.75 -13.40 3.75
C VAL A 112 0.02 -12.24 3.07
N LEU A 113 -1.19 -11.88 3.51
CA LEU A 113 -1.93 -10.74 2.95
C LEU A 113 -1.19 -9.41 3.15
N LEU A 114 -0.61 -9.18 4.34
CA LEU A 114 0.15 -7.98 4.64
C LEU A 114 1.46 -7.91 3.85
N ILE A 115 2.17 -9.03 3.70
CA ILE A 115 3.39 -9.12 2.87
C ILE A 115 3.04 -8.84 1.41
N ALA A 116 2.01 -9.50 0.87
CA ALA A 116 1.57 -9.27 -0.50
C ALA A 116 1.17 -7.81 -0.72
N SER A 117 0.41 -7.23 0.21
CA SER A 117 0.07 -5.81 0.19
C SER A 117 1.31 -4.91 0.14
N ALA A 118 2.29 -5.13 1.03
CA ALA A 118 3.53 -4.36 1.04
C ALA A 118 4.32 -4.48 -0.27
N LEU A 119 4.42 -5.69 -0.84
CA LEU A 119 5.09 -5.92 -2.12
C LEU A 119 4.44 -5.14 -3.27
N PHE A 120 3.10 -5.15 -3.34
CA PHE A 120 2.38 -4.39 -4.36
C PHE A 120 2.52 -2.88 -4.20
N LEU A 121 2.49 -2.37 -2.97
CA LEU A 121 2.74 -0.96 -2.68
C LEU A 121 4.16 -0.55 -3.08
N ILE A 122 5.18 -1.34 -2.71
CA ILE A 122 6.58 -1.09 -3.10
C ILE A 122 6.73 -1.11 -4.61
N ALA A 123 6.18 -2.12 -5.30
CA ALA A 123 6.24 -2.22 -6.74
C ALA A 123 5.59 -1.00 -7.43
N GLY A 124 4.40 -0.60 -6.98
CA GLY A 124 3.71 0.59 -7.47
C GLY A 124 4.49 1.88 -7.24
N GLY A 125 5.05 2.06 -6.04
CA GLY A 125 5.91 3.20 -5.69
C GLY A 125 7.16 3.27 -6.57
N MET A 126 7.88 2.15 -6.72
CA MET A 126 9.10 2.06 -7.53
C MET A 126 8.84 2.34 -9.01
N ILE A 127 7.74 1.84 -9.58
CA ILE A 127 7.35 2.14 -10.96
C ILE A 127 7.08 3.63 -11.14
N THR A 128 6.37 4.25 -10.19
CA THR A 128 6.11 5.70 -10.22
C THR A 128 7.40 6.50 -10.17
N ILE A 129 8.36 6.15 -9.29
CA ILE A 129 9.64 6.85 -9.20
C ILE A 129 10.42 6.76 -10.53
N LYS A 130 10.53 5.56 -11.11
CA LYS A 130 11.23 5.35 -12.38
C LYS A 130 10.61 6.15 -13.51
N LYS A 131 9.28 6.08 -13.66
CA LYS A 131 8.56 6.81 -14.71
C LYS A 131 8.59 8.33 -14.50
N SER A 132 8.52 8.79 -13.25
CA SER A 132 8.64 10.21 -12.90
C SER A 132 10.00 10.78 -13.27
N GLN A 133 11.09 10.04 -13.04
CA GLN A 133 12.44 10.46 -13.45
C GLN A 133 12.57 10.57 -14.97
N VAL A 134 12.05 9.60 -15.73
CA VAL A 134 12.07 9.64 -17.20
C VAL A 134 11.31 10.86 -17.71
N LEU A 135 10.11 11.14 -17.18
CA LEU A 135 9.32 12.29 -17.58
C LEU A 135 10.02 13.61 -17.22
N HIS A 136 10.53 13.74 -16.00
CA HIS A 136 11.17 14.97 -15.55
C HIS A 136 12.48 15.29 -16.31
N ASN A 137 13.28 14.26 -16.63
CA ASN A 137 14.47 14.45 -17.46
C ASN A 137 14.09 14.88 -18.88
N HIS A 138 13.02 14.30 -19.45
CA HIS A 138 12.55 14.68 -20.77
C HIS A 138 12.02 16.12 -20.83
N LEU A 139 11.29 16.58 -19.81
CA LEU A 139 10.83 17.96 -19.71
C LEU A 139 12.01 18.95 -19.66
N LYS A 140 13.04 18.63 -18.87
CA LYS A 140 14.28 19.42 -18.82
C LYS A 140 15.01 19.52 -20.16
N GLU A 141 15.04 18.44 -20.94
CA GLU A 141 15.61 18.45 -22.30
C GLU A 141 14.84 19.39 -23.25
N MET A 142 13.55 19.61 -22.99
CA MET A 142 12.69 20.51 -23.77
C MET A 142 12.66 21.95 -23.24
N GLY A 143 13.34 22.23 -22.11
CA GLY A 143 13.35 23.55 -21.47
C GLY A 143 12.11 23.86 -20.62
N GLU A 144 11.32 22.85 -20.26
CA GLU A 144 10.22 22.93 -19.28
C GLU A 144 10.65 22.38 -17.91
#